data_AF-A0A348V7E6-F1
#
_entry.id   AF-A0A348V7E6-F1
#
_cell.length_a   1.000
_cell.length_b   1.000
_cell.length_c   1.000
_cell.angle_alpha   90.00
_cell.angle_beta   90.00
_cell.angle_gamma   90.00
#
_symmetry.space_group_name_H-M   'P 1'
#
loop_
_entity.id
_entity.type
_entity.pdbx_description
1 polymer ?
#
loop_
_entity_poly.entity_id
_entity_poly.type
_entity_poly.pdbx_seq_one_letter_code
_entity_poly.pdbx_strand_id
1 'polypeptide(L)'
;PGFKPSPADSASTIVLTDYDSDFVTYAVDAKKEELAVFSEVYYPKGWQISIDGQPAEMIRANYTLRALPVPAGKHTVEFRFDPQSIKVTDGIAYTAFFIMLITAFYIIIKAVRTKKNQK
;
A
#
# COMPACT_ATOMS: atom_id res chain seq x y z
N PRO A 1 -9.35 -1.37 -24.79
CA PRO A 1 -10.62 -1.42 -24.04
C PRO A 1 -10.58 -0.43 -22.87
N GLY A 2 -11.23 0.73 -23.04
CA GLY A 2 -11.32 1.76 -22.00
C GLY A 2 -12.68 1.69 -21.32
N PHE A 3 -12.71 1.90 -20.00
CA PHE A 3 -13.94 2.16 -19.27
C PHE A 3 -14.65 3.35 -19.92
N LYS A 4 -15.94 3.21 -20.26
CA LYS A 4 -16.75 4.28 -20.86
C LYS A 4 -17.60 4.92 -19.76
N PRO A 5 -17.14 6.01 -19.12
CA PRO A 5 -17.90 6.63 -18.05
C PRO A 5 -19.20 7.19 -18.62
N SER A 6 -20.30 6.92 -17.92
CA SER A 6 -21.56 7.63 -18.14
C SER A 6 -21.53 8.97 -17.39
N PRO A 7 -22.33 9.97 -17.79
CA PRO A 7 -22.41 11.23 -17.06
C PRO A 7 -22.74 10.98 -15.59
N ALA A 8 -22.04 11.65 -14.68
CA ALA A 8 -22.26 11.49 -13.24
C ALA A 8 -23.71 11.82 -12.87
N ASP A 9 -24.31 10.95 -12.05
CA ASP A 9 -25.60 11.23 -11.44
C ASP A 9 -25.43 12.26 -10.31
N SER A 10 -26.22 13.34 -10.34
CA SER A 10 -26.17 14.39 -9.32
C SER A 10 -26.65 13.90 -7.94
N ALA A 11 -27.33 12.76 -7.89
CA ALA A 11 -27.75 12.11 -6.65
C ALA A 11 -26.71 11.11 -6.10
N SER A 12 -25.65 10.80 -6.84
CA SER A 12 -24.54 9.99 -6.34
C SER A 12 -23.65 10.83 -5.42
N THR A 13 -23.16 10.24 -4.34
CA THR A 13 -22.29 10.92 -3.37
C THR A 13 -21.08 10.07 -3.01
N ILE A 14 -19.94 10.72 -2.81
CA ILE A 14 -18.74 10.12 -2.25
C ILE A 14 -18.25 11.01 -1.10
N VAL A 15 -17.98 10.40 0.05
CA VAL A 15 -17.56 11.09 1.26
C VAL A 15 -16.35 10.40 1.84
N LEU A 16 -15.30 11.17 2.13
CA LEU A 16 -14.15 10.69 2.90
C LEU A 16 -14.60 10.50 4.36
N THR A 17 -14.62 9.26 4.83
CA THR A 17 -15.08 8.94 6.19
C THR A 17 -13.92 8.75 7.16
N ASP A 18 -12.77 8.32 6.66
CA ASP A 18 -11.58 8.10 7.48
C ASP A 18 -10.31 8.33 6.67
N TYR A 19 -9.28 8.87 7.33
CA TYR A 19 -8.03 9.26 6.70
C TYR A 19 -6.86 9.17 7.69
N ASP A 20 -5.87 8.38 7.31
CA ASP A 20 -4.57 8.26 7.97
C ASP A 20 -3.46 8.19 6.91
N SER A 21 -2.19 8.18 7.34
CA SER A 21 -1.04 7.98 6.46
C SER A 21 -1.13 6.66 5.69
N ASP A 22 -1.61 5.59 6.34
CA ASP A 22 -1.54 4.23 5.81
C ASP A 22 -2.89 3.70 5.29
N PHE A 23 -3.99 4.40 5.55
CA PHE A 23 -5.32 4.01 5.08
C PHE A 23 -6.20 5.22 4.76
N VAL A 24 -7.05 5.07 3.74
CA VAL A 24 -8.05 6.06 3.34
C VAL A 24 -9.36 5.35 3.06
N THR A 25 -10.45 5.78 3.69
CA THR A 25 -11.76 5.14 3.56
C THR A 25 -12.80 6.13 3.07
N TYR A 26 -13.55 5.72 2.05
CA TYR A 26 -14.66 6.48 1.48
C TYR A 26 -15.97 5.70 1.59
N ALA A 27 -17.02 6.41 1.97
CA ALA A 27 -18.39 5.96 1.77
C ALA A 27 -18.90 6.47 0.42
N VAL A 28 -19.37 5.56 -0.42
CA VAL A 28 -19.91 5.85 -1.75
C VAL A 28 -21.38 5.42 -1.79
N ASP A 29 -22.25 6.28 -2.29
CA ASP A 29 -23.63 5.94 -2.69
C ASP A 29 -23.74 6.24 -4.18
N ALA A 30 -23.61 5.21 -5.02
CA ALA A 30 -23.64 5.31 -6.46
C ALA A 30 -25.02 4.85 -6.99
N LYS A 31 -25.70 5.69 -7.77
CA LYS A 31 -27.04 5.36 -8.30
C LYS A 31 -27.03 4.40 -9.48
N LYS A 32 -25.87 4.23 -10.10
CA LYS A 32 -25.60 3.29 -11.19
C LYS A 32 -24.12 2.91 -11.12
N GLU A 33 -23.68 2.05 -12.03
CA GLU A 33 -22.25 1.82 -12.22
C GLU A 33 -21.58 3.11 -12.70
N GLU A 34 -20.65 3.63 -11.90
CA GLU A 34 -20.01 4.92 -12.11
C GLU A 34 -18.51 4.85 -11.83
N LEU A 35 -17.79 5.86 -12.33
CA LEU A 35 -16.36 6.00 -12.07
C LEU A 35 -16.14 7.00 -10.94
N ALA A 36 -15.74 6.51 -9.77
CA ALA A 36 -15.28 7.37 -8.69
C ALA A 36 -13.88 7.88 -9.05
N VAL A 37 -13.71 9.20 -9.18
CA VAL A 37 -12.41 9.84 -9.42
C VAL A 37 -11.95 10.50 -8.13
N PHE A 38 -10.73 10.18 -7.70
CA PHE A 38 -10.16 10.68 -6.46
C PHE A 38 -9.09 11.73 -6.76
N SER A 39 -9.00 12.77 -5.95
CA SER A 39 -7.96 13.81 -6.04
C SER A 39 -6.59 13.34 -5.53
N GLU A 40 -6.23 12.09 -5.81
CA GLU A 40 -4.97 11.46 -5.39
C GLU A 40 -4.22 10.88 -6.58
N VAL A 41 -2.90 10.79 -6.46
CA VAL A 41 -2.01 10.34 -7.52
C VAL A 41 -2.20 8.84 -7.78
N TYR A 42 -2.35 8.47 -9.05
CA TYR A 42 -2.34 7.09 -9.51
C TYR A 42 -0.96 6.47 -9.30
N TYR A 43 -0.86 5.62 -8.28
CA TYR A 43 0.36 4.90 -7.94
C TYR A 43 0.05 3.42 -7.68
N PRO A 44 0.08 2.55 -8.71
CA PRO A 44 -0.34 1.14 -8.60
C PRO A 44 0.58 0.28 -7.73
N LYS A 45 1.69 0.84 -7.23
CA LYS A 45 2.64 0.10 -6.41
C LYS A 45 2.34 0.34 -4.94
N GLY A 46 1.93 -0.69 -4.22
CA GLY A 46 1.83 -0.66 -2.75
C GLY A 46 0.50 -0.24 -2.16
N TRP A 47 -0.46 0.23 -2.96
CA TRP A 47 -1.85 0.37 -2.52
C TRP A 47 -2.62 -0.92 -2.76
N GLN A 48 -3.27 -1.44 -1.72
CA GLN A 48 -4.30 -2.47 -1.78
C GLN A 48 -5.65 -1.77 -1.69
N ILE A 49 -6.58 -2.13 -2.57
CA ILE A 49 -7.86 -1.43 -2.73
C ILE A 49 -8.97 -2.45 -2.61
N SER A 50 -9.97 -2.13 -1.81
CA SER A 50 -11.17 -2.95 -1.65
C SER A 50 -12.44 -2.14 -1.82
N ILE A 51 -13.47 -2.79 -2.35
CA ILE A 51 -14.87 -2.35 -2.30
C ILE A 51 -15.60 -3.38 -1.45
N ASP A 52 -16.14 -2.98 -0.31
CA ASP A 52 -16.80 -3.86 0.67
C ASP A 52 -15.95 -5.09 1.05
N GLY A 53 -14.65 -4.88 1.22
CA GLY A 53 -13.68 -5.93 1.55
C GLY A 53 -13.28 -6.84 0.37
N GLN A 54 -13.85 -6.66 -0.82
CA GLN A 54 -13.44 -7.40 -2.02
C GLN A 54 -12.36 -6.63 -2.79
N PRO A 55 -11.27 -7.30 -3.24
CA PRO A 55 -10.21 -6.64 -4.00
C PRO A 55 -10.75 -5.94 -5.25
N ALA A 56 -10.32 -4.70 -5.46
CA ALA A 56 -10.70 -3.90 -6.62
C ALA A 56 -9.46 -3.31 -7.31
N GLU A 57 -9.57 -3.12 -8.63
CA GLU A 57 -8.48 -2.60 -9.44
C GLU A 57 -8.71 -1.12 -9.76
N MET A 58 -7.79 -0.25 -9.31
CA MET A 58 -7.85 1.16 -9.70
C MET A 58 -7.32 1.39 -11.11
N ILE A 59 -7.89 2.39 -11.77
CA ILE A 59 -7.47 2.87 -13.07
C ILE A 59 -6.95 4.30 -12.98
N ARG A 60 -6.25 4.73 -14.03
CA ARG A 60 -5.73 6.09 -14.15
C ARG A 60 -6.73 6.97 -14.89
N ALA A 61 -7.14 8.07 -14.28
CA ALA A 61 -7.97 9.11 -14.86
C ALA A 61 -7.18 10.43 -14.96
N ASN A 62 -7.56 11.30 -15.90
CA ASN A 62 -7.01 12.66 -16.03
C ASN A 62 -5.47 12.74 -15.90
N TYR A 63 -4.76 11.81 -16.54
CA TYR A 63 -3.30 11.65 -16.52
C TYR A 63 -2.67 11.25 -15.18
N THR A 64 -3.07 11.86 -14.07
CA THR A 64 -2.42 11.68 -12.77
C THR A 64 -3.34 11.14 -11.69
N LEU A 65 -4.66 11.21 -11.86
CA LEU A 65 -5.62 10.86 -10.81
C LEU A 65 -5.88 9.35 -10.79
N ARG A 66 -6.09 8.80 -9.59
CA ARG A 66 -6.65 7.45 -9.46
C ARG A 66 -8.16 7.49 -9.55
N ALA A 67 -8.73 6.43 -10.11
CA ALA A 67 -10.16 6.25 -10.23
C ALA A 67 -10.54 4.78 -10.01
N LEU A 68 -11.77 4.54 -9.58
CA LEU A 68 -12.28 3.21 -9.31
C LEU A 68 -13.68 3.04 -9.94
N PRO A 69 -13.92 1.99 -10.73
CA PRO A 69 -15.26 1.61 -11.12
C PRO A 69 -16.02 1.12 -9.88
N VAL A 70 -17.11 1.80 -9.52
CA VAL A 70 -17.93 1.44 -8.36
C VAL A 70 -19.29 0.94 -8.87
N PRO A 71 -19.73 -0.26 -8.46
CA PRO A 71 -21.07 -0.75 -8.77
C PRO A 71 -22.18 0.15 -8.22
N ALA A 72 -23.40 -0.04 -8.72
CA ALA A 72 -24.56 0.66 -8.17
C ALA A 72 -24.85 0.19 -6.74
N GLY A 73 -25.02 1.13 -5.81
CA GLY A 73 -25.34 0.87 -4.43
C GLY A 73 -24.51 1.68 -3.45
N LYS A 74 -24.65 1.32 -2.17
CA LYS A 74 -23.84 1.87 -1.08
C LYS A 74 -22.65 0.96 -0.85
N HIS A 75 -21.46 1.54 -0.93
CA HIS A 75 -20.21 0.82 -0.85
C HIS A 75 -19.23 1.54 0.07
N THR A 76 -18.38 0.75 0.73
CA THR A 76 -17.21 1.24 1.44
C THR A 76 -15.98 0.95 0.58
N VAL A 77 -15.29 2.01 0.16
CA VAL A 77 -14.04 1.92 -0.61
C VAL A 77 -12.89 2.17 0.34
N GLU A 78 -11.98 1.21 0.45
CA GLU A 78 -10.81 1.31 1.32
C GLU A 78 -9.53 1.25 0.48
N PHE A 79 -8.63 2.18 0.74
CA PHE A 79 -7.27 2.19 0.22
C PHE A 79 -6.34 1.94 1.40
N ARG A 80 -5.53 0.89 1.32
CA ARG A 80 -4.53 0.56 2.33
C ARG A 80 -3.14 0.54 1.72
N PHE A 81 -2.23 1.32 2.27
CA PHE A 81 -0.84 1.32 1.86
C PHE A 81 -0.10 0.17 2.58
N ASP A 82 0.11 -0.93 1.87
CA ASP A 82 0.91 -2.08 2.33
C ASP A 82 1.89 -2.48 1.20
N PRO A 83 2.96 -1.67 1.01
CA PRO A 83 3.96 -1.93 -0.01
C PRO A 83 4.78 -3.17 0.34
N GLN A 84 4.67 -4.18 -0.52
CA GLN A 84 5.47 -5.42 -0.40
C GLN A 84 6.99 -5.18 -0.35
N SER A 85 7.47 -4.01 -0.83
CA SER A 85 8.89 -3.65 -0.78
C SER A 85 9.44 -3.53 0.65
N ILE A 86 8.62 -3.13 1.62
CA ILE A 86 9.06 -3.03 3.03
C ILE A 86 9.50 -4.40 3.55
N LYS A 87 8.75 -5.45 3.21
CA LYS A 87 9.06 -6.84 3.64
C LYS A 87 10.39 -7.34 3.09
N VAL A 88 10.78 -6.90 1.89
CA VAL A 88 12.05 -7.31 1.25
C VAL A 88 13.24 -6.56 1.86
N THR A 89 13.11 -5.24 2.07
CA THR A 89 14.19 -4.43 2.64
C THR A 89 14.47 -4.82 4.08
N ASP A 90 13.43 -5.11 4.87
CA ASP A 90 13.59 -5.59 6.25
C ASP A 90 14.36 -6.91 6.29
N GLY A 91 14.05 -7.86 5.41
CA GLY A 91 14.77 -9.14 5.32
C GLY A 91 16.26 -8.96 5.02
N ILE A 92 16.61 -8.06 4.10
CA ILE A 92 18.01 -7.74 3.77
C ILE A 92 18.70 -7.08 4.98
N ALA A 93 18.06 -6.13 5.63
CA ALA A 93 18.61 -5.42 6.79
C ALA A 93 18.90 -6.38 7.95
N TYR A 94 17.95 -7.26 8.29
CA TYR A 94 18.16 -8.27 9.34
C TYR A 94 19.26 -9.26 8.99
N THR A 95 19.36 -9.67 7.72
CA THR A 95 20.44 -10.57 7.26
C THR A 95 21.81 -9.91 7.41
N ALA A 96 21.95 -8.66 6.96
CA ALA A 96 23.18 -7.90 7.10
C ALA A 96 23.55 -7.67 8.57
N PHE A 97 22.58 -7.35 9.41
CA PHE A 97 22.79 -7.19 10.86
C PHE A 97 23.29 -8.48 11.52
N PHE A 98 22.72 -9.64 11.15
CA PHE A 98 23.17 -10.93 11.66
C PHE A 98 24.62 -11.25 11.27
N ILE A 99 24.99 -10.98 10.01
CA ILE A 99 26.37 -11.16 9.52
C ILE A 99 27.34 -10.25 10.31
N MET A 100 26.94 -9.00 10.57
CA MET A 100 27.74 -8.07 11.38
C MET A 100 27.98 -8.59 12.80
N LEU A 101 26.94 -9.14 13.45
CA LEU A 101 27.09 -9.72 14.79
C LEU A 101 27.99 -10.96 14.80
N ILE A 102 27.85 -11.86 13.82
CA ILE A 102 28.67 -13.07 13.72
C ILE A 102 30.15 -12.71 13.52
N THR A 103 30.43 -11.76 12.63
CA THR A 103 31.81 -11.31 12.36
C THR A 103 32.43 -10.61 13.57
N ALA A 104 31.69 -9.73 14.26
CA ALA A 104 32.16 -9.10 15.49
C ALA A 104 32.45 -10.15 16.59
N PHE A 105 31.55 -11.11 16.78
CA PHE A 105 31.72 -12.19 17.76
C PHE A 105 32.95 -13.06 17.45
N TYR A 106 33.17 -13.40 16.18
CA TYR A 106 34.36 -14.12 15.73
C TYR A 106 35.65 -13.35 16.03
N ILE A 107 35.69 -12.05 15.76
CA ILE A 107 36.85 -11.19 16.06
C ILE A 107 37.12 -11.15 17.56
N ILE A 108 36.08 -10.98 18.39
CA ILE A 108 36.20 -10.96 19.85
C ILE A 108 36.76 -12.28 20.37
N ILE A 109 36.22 -13.42 19.92
CA ILE A 109 36.72 -14.75 20.32
C ILE A 109 38.20 -14.90 19.93
N LYS A 110 38.55 -14.53 18.70
CA LYS A 110 39.93 -14.62 18.23
C LYS A 110 40.87 -13.76 19.07
N ALA A 111 40.49 -12.52 19.37
CA ALA A 111 41.27 -11.61 20.20
C ALA A 111 41.49 -12.15 21.63
N VAL A 112 40.44 -12.70 22.26
CA VAL A 112 40.52 -13.30 23.60
C VAL A 112 41.43 -14.53 23.60
N ARG A 113 41.31 -15.40 22.59
CA ARG A 113 42.16 -16.60 22.46
C ARG A 113 43.63 -16.24 22.23
N THR A 114 43.93 -15.26 21.38
CA THR A 114 45.31 -14.79 21.15
C THR A 114 45.93 -14.26 22.44
N LYS A 115 45.18 -13.46 23.23
CA LYS A 115 45.66 -12.93 24.51
C LYS A 115 45.93 -14.03 25.55
N LYS A 116 45.17 -15.12 25.52
CA LYS A 116 45.38 -16.29 26.39
C LYS A 116 46.60 -17.10 26.00
N ASN A 117 46.91 -17.25 24.71
CA ASN A 117 48.07 -18.01 24.23
C ASN A 117 49.42 -17.29 24.39
N GLN A 118 49.41 -15.98 24.67
CA GLN A 118 50.62 -15.18 24.93
C GLN A 118 50.99 -15.04 26.41
N LYS A 119 50.18 -15.60 27.32
CA LYS A 119 50.48 -15.73 28.76
C LYS A 119 50.83 -17.18 29.07
#